data_AF-A0A699X1J8-F1
#
_entry.id   AF-A0A699X1J8-F1
#
_cell.length_a   1.000
_cell.length_b   1.000
_cell.length_c   1.000
_cell.angle_alpha   90.00
_cell.angle_beta   90.00
_cell.angle_gamma   90.00
#
_symmetry.space_group_name_H-M   'P 1'
#
loop_
_entity.id
_entity.type
_entity.pdbx_description
1 polymer ?
#
loop_
_entity_poly.entity_id
_entity_poly.type
_entity_poly.pdbx_seq_one_letter_code
_entity_poly.pdbx_strand_id
1 'polypeptide(L)'
;QKKFLFIYGMGEVLIDNGGNGYLIPGVHYAPEITLNILSINLLKQQGFDIIFEEDKCTLEYMFKDKQGQNMDVDGMRQKHNDY
;
A
#
# COMPACT_ATOMS: atom_id res chain seq x y z
N GLN A 1 -18.23 2.84 -23.32
CA GLN A 1 -17.16 1.95 -23.85
C GLN A 1 -16.50 1.28 -22.64
N LYS A 2 -16.47 -0.05 -22.54
CA LYS A 2 -15.82 -0.74 -21.41
C LYS A 2 -14.31 -0.74 -21.65
N LYS A 3 -13.52 -0.21 -20.71
CA LYS A 3 -12.06 -0.35 -20.70
C LYS A 3 -11.73 -1.59 -19.86
N PHE A 4 -11.01 -2.53 -20.46
CA PHE A 4 -10.53 -3.71 -19.75
C PHE A 4 -9.18 -3.38 -19.12
N LEU A 5 -8.99 -3.82 -17.88
CA LEU A 5 -7.70 -3.81 -17.19
C LEU A 5 -7.18 -5.24 -17.20
N PHE A 6 -5.99 -5.46 -17.75
CA PHE A 6 -5.33 -6.75 -17.72
C PHE A 6 -4.38 -6.78 -16.53
N ILE A 7 -4.46 -7.85 -15.73
CA ILE A 7 -3.64 -8.05 -14.54
C ILE A 7 -2.64 -9.16 -14.86
N TYR A 8 -1.36 -8.87 -14.69
CA TYR A 8 -0.24 -9.76 -15.04
C TYR A 8 0.38 -10.44 -13.83
N GLY A 9 0.03 -9.98 -12.63
CA GLY A 9 0.50 -10.57 -11.39
C GLY A 9 0.03 -9.80 -10.17
N MET A 10 0.48 -10.26 -9.00
CA MET A 10 0.34 -9.56 -7.73
C MET A 10 1.70 -9.42 -7.06
N GLY A 11 1.86 -8.34 -6.30
CA GLY A 11 3.07 -8.10 -5.52
C GLY A 11 2.82 -7.14 -4.37
N GLU A 12 3.90 -6.56 -3.88
CA GLU A 12 3.89 -5.59 -2.79
C GLU A 12 4.49 -4.27 -3.29
N VAL A 13 3.95 -3.14 -2.82
CA VAL A 13 4.42 -1.81 -3.18
C VAL A 13 4.82 -1.06 -1.91
N LEU A 14 6.00 -0.43 -1.95
CA LEU A 14 6.44 0.52 -0.94
C LEU A 14 6.05 1.93 -1.38
N ILE A 15 5.26 2.63 -0.57
CA ILE A 15 4.92 4.04 -0.77
C ILE A 15 5.75 4.87 0.21
N ASP A 16 6.55 5.80 -0.29
CA ASP A 16 7.22 6.81 0.53
C ASP A 16 6.30 8.00 0.78
N ASN A 17 6.15 8.38 2.04
CA ASN A 17 5.43 9.56 2.49
C ASN A 17 6.33 10.43 3.38
N GLY A 18 7.29 11.11 2.75
CA GLY A 18 8.12 12.12 3.43
C GLY A 18 8.98 11.57 4.57
N GLY A 19 9.50 10.35 4.42
CA GLY A 19 10.37 9.70 5.41
C GLY A 19 9.74 8.52 6.15
N ASN A 20 8.43 8.32 6.00
CA ASN A 20 7.75 7.10 6.41
C ASN A 20 7.35 6.29 5.17
N GLY A 21 7.87 5.08 5.05
CA GLY A 21 7.41 4.12 4.06
C GLY A 21 6.12 3.41 4.50
N TYR A 22 5.30 2.98 3.56
CA TYR A 22 4.18 2.07 3.81
C TYR A 22 4.27 0.89 2.84
N LEU A 23 4.37 -0.32 3.38
CA LEU A 23 4.28 -1.53 2.58
C LEU A 23 2.81 -1.89 2.37
N ILE A 24 2.39 -1.94 1.12
CA ILE A 24 1.03 -2.33 0.72
C ILE A 24 1.14 -3.69 0.00
N PRO A 25 0.71 -4.78 0.64
CA PRO A 25 0.68 -6.10 0.01
C PRO A 25 -0.54 -6.27 -0.89
N GLY A 26 -0.51 -7.29 -1.76
CA GLY A 26 -1.67 -7.69 -2.57
C GLY A 26 -2.05 -6.70 -3.67
N VAL A 27 -1.06 -6.01 -4.25
CA VAL A 27 -1.26 -5.03 -5.32
C VAL A 27 -1.18 -5.72 -6.67
N HIS A 28 -2.17 -5.47 -7.53
CA HIS A 28 -2.17 -5.98 -8.90
C HIS A 28 -1.14 -5.24 -9.77
N TYR A 29 -0.35 -6.02 -10.51
CA TYR A 29 0.54 -5.51 -11.54
C TYR A 29 -0.19 -5.44 -12.88
N ALA A 30 -0.37 -4.22 -13.39
CA ALA A 30 -0.96 -3.93 -14.69
C ALA A 30 -0.09 -2.87 -15.40
N PRO A 31 0.83 -3.25 -16.30
CA PRO A 31 1.75 -2.30 -16.93
C PRO A 31 1.08 -1.34 -17.92
N GLU A 32 -0.15 -1.62 -18.35
CA GLU A 32 -0.89 -0.78 -19.32
C GLU A 32 -1.48 0.47 -18.69
N ILE A 33 -1.48 0.58 -17.35
CA ILE A 33 -1.91 1.79 -16.66
C ILE A 33 -0.72 2.67 -16.33
N THR A 34 -0.81 3.95 -16.67
CA THR A 34 0.26 4.94 -16.47
C THR A 34 0.31 5.51 -15.06
N LEU A 35 -0.76 5.29 -14.27
CA LEU A 35 -0.90 5.78 -12.91
C LEU A 35 -1.23 4.62 -11.98
N ASN A 36 -0.66 4.66 -10.77
CA ASN A 36 -1.00 3.71 -9.72
C ASN A 36 -2.44 3.95 -9.25
N ILE A 37 -3.19 2.87 -9.08
CA ILE A 37 -4.56 2.90 -8.58
C ILE A 37 -4.58 2.23 -7.21
N LEU A 38 -4.96 2.99 -6.18
CA LEU A 38 -5.13 2.47 -4.83
C LEU A 38 -6.62 2.38 -4.51
N SER A 39 -7.06 1.20 -4.11
CA SER A 39 -8.44 1.00 -3.64
C SER A 39 -8.56 1.47 -2.19
N ILE A 40 -9.38 2.50 -1.96
CA ILE A 40 -9.72 3.00 -0.62
C ILE A 40 -10.21 1.86 0.29
N ASN A 41 -11.04 0.97 -0.24
CA ASN A 41 -11.59 -0.13 0.55
C ASN A 41 -10.49 -1.15 0.94
N LEU A 42 -9.56 -1.44 0.03
CA LEU A 42 -8.43 -2.33 0.31
C LEU A 42 -7.51 -1.73 1.38
N LEU A 43 -7.19 -0.44 1.25
CA LEU A 43 -6.40 0.28 2.24
C LEU A 43 -7.04 0.24 3.63
N LYS A 44 -8.35 0.48 3.72
CA LYS A 44 -9.09 0.35 4.99
C LYS A 44 -9.03 -1.06 5.58
N GLN A 45 -9.19 -2.08 4.74
CA GLN A 45 -9.07 -3.49 5.18
C GLN A 45 -7.66 -3.83 5.66
N GLN A 46 -6.64 -3.14 5.14
CA GLN A 46 -5.24 -3.29 5.54
C GLN A 46 -4.86 -2.44 6.77
N GLY A 47 -5.82 -1.72 7.38
CA GLY A 47 -5.59 -0.93 8.58
C GLY A 47 -5.06 0.48 8.31
N PHE A 48 -5.33 1.04 7.11
CA PHE A 48 -5.09 2.44 6.83
C PHE A 48 -6.36 3.27 7.03
N ASP A 49 -6.23 4.34 7.80
CA ASP A 49 -7.14 5.47 7.77
C ASP A 49 -6.78 6.41 6.62
N ILE A 50 -7.83 6.97 6.01
CA ILE A 50 -7.70 7.88 4.88
C ILE A 50 -8.41 9.18 5.24
N ILE A 51 -7.63 10.24 5.36
CA ILE A 51 -8.09 11.58 5.71
C ILE A 51 -8.11 12.41 4.42
N PHE A 52 -9.27 12.97 4.09
CA PHE A 52 -9.43 13.88 2.96
C PHE A 52 -9.54 15.31 3.49
N GLU A 53 -8.58 16.15 3.16
CA GLU A 53 -8.55 17.58 3.51
C GLU A 53 -8.41 18.38 2.22
N GLU A 54 -9.48 19.10 1.84
CA GLU A 54 -9.54 19.88 0.61
C GLU A 54 -9.18 19.05 -0.64
N ASP A 55 -8.00 19.31 -1.24
CA ASP A 55 -7.46 18.65 -2.42
C ASP A 55 -6.43 17.56 -2.08
N LYS A 56 -6.21 17.30 -0.79
CA LYS A 56 -5.21 16.36 -0.28
C LYS A 56 -5.85 15.13 0.33
N CYS A 57 -5.12 14.03 0.19
CA CYS A 57 -5.43 12.75 0.79
C CYS A 57 -4.21 12.29 1.59
N THR A 58 -4.39 12.08 2.89
CA THR A 58 -3.35 11.59 3.79
C THR A 58 -3.68 10.16 4.22
N LEU A 59 -2.70 9.27 4.10
CA LEU A 59 -2.79 7.90 4.59
C LEU A 59 -2.16 7.80 5.97
N GLU A 60 -2.90 7.24 6.92
CA GLU A 60 -2.43 7.01 8.27
C GLU A 60 -2.59 5.53 8.64
N TYR A 61 -1.51 4.87 9.04
CA TYR A 61 -1.62 3.49 9.52
C TYR A 61 -2.20 3.47 10.92
N MET A 62 -3.28 2.72 11.17
CA MET A 62 -4.07 2.78 12.42
C MET A 62 -3.31 2.29 13.67
N PHE A 63 -2.20 1.56 13.50
CA PHE A 63 -1.49 0.91 14.60
C PHE A 63 -0.24 1.67 15.06
N LYS A 64 -0.25 3.02 15.03
CA LYS A 64 0.92 3.89 15.31
C LYS A 64 1.48 3.80 16.74
N ASP A 65 0.78 3.15 17.67
CA ASP A 65 1.18 3.07 19.09
C ASP A 65 2.36 2.12 19.39
N LYS A 66 3.01 1.56 18.36
CA LYS A 66 4.31 0.89 18.52
C LYS A 66 5.41 1.77 17.95
N GLN A 67 6.00 2.55 18.86
CA GLN A 67 7.22 3.35 18.69
C GLN A 67 8.06 2.97 17.47
N GLY A 68 8.25 3.93 16.57
CA GLY A 68 9.37 4.03 15.64
C GLY A 68 9.94 2.72 15.14
N GLN A 69 9.19 1.97 14.34
CA GLN A 69 9.81 0.92 13.54
C GLN A 69 10.44 1.61 12.32
N ASN A 70 11.75 1.82 12.39
CA ASN A 70 12.57 1.69 11.18
C ASN A 70 12.10 0.40 10.51
N MET A 71 11.42 0.52 9.37
CA MET A 71 10.90 -0.65 8.67
C MET A 71 12.07 -1.49 8.21
N ASP A 72 12.36 -2.53 8.97
CA ASP A 72 13.21 -3.61 8.56
C ASP A 72 12.45 -4.42 7.51
N VAL A 73 12.57 -3.97 6.26
CA VAL A 73 11.97 -4.58 5.08
C VAL A 73 12.42 -6.04 4.93
N ASP A 74 13.64 -6.36 5.37
CA ASP A 74 14.19 -7.72 5.33
C ASP A 74 13.55 -8.62 6.39
N GLY A 75 13.31 -8.10 7.60
CA GLY A 75 12.58 -8.80 8.65
C GLY A 75 11.12 -9.11 8.30
N MET A 76 10.47 -8.26 7.50
CA MET A 76 9.11 -8.53 7.01
C MET A 76 9.08 -9.60 5.91
N ARG A 77 10.07 -9.61 5.01
CA ARG A 77 10.21 -10.64 3.97
C ARG A 77 10.47 -12.03 4.53
N GLN A 78 11.25 -12.13 5.62
CA GLN A 78 11.51 -13.42 6.28
C GLN A 78 10.23 -14.05 6.83
N LYS A 79 9.34 -13.27 7.46
CA LYS A 79 8.10 -13.80 8.04
C LYS A 79 7.06 -14.27 7.02
N HIS A 80 7.13 -13.78 5.78
CA HIS A 80 6.22 -14.21 4.70
C HIS A 80 6.64 -15.55 4.08
N ASN A 81 7.91 -15.94 4.21
CA ASN A 81 8.42 -17.22 3.72
C ASN A 81 8.25 -18.37 4.73
N ASP A 82 7.79 -18.09 5.94
CA ASP A 82 7.57 -19.08 7.02
C ASP A 82 6.13 -19.64 7.04
N TYR A 83 5.30 -19.33 6.03
CA TYR A 83 3.93 -19.85 5.87
C TYR A 83 3.73 -20.54 4.51
#